data_AF-A0A7S0ZT27-F1
#
_entry.id   AF-A0A7S0ZT27-F1
#
_cell.length_a   1.000
_cell.length_b   1.000
_cell.length_c   1.000
_cell.angle_alpha   90.00
_cell.angle_beta   90.00
_cell.angle_gamma   90.00
#
_symmetry.space_group_name_H-M   'P 1'
#
loop_
_entity.id
_entity.type
_entity.pdbx_description
1 polymer ?
#
loop_
_entity_poly.entity_id
_entity_poly.type
_entity_poly.pdbx_seq_one_letter_code
_entity_poly.pdbx_strand_id
1 'polypeptide(L)'
;LSATLIGYQMESQEVHEKMRLLRQYLRERGVDSQLAVAVRKQAGHRAYATQRISEDNVLALMLLAPSLRADLRFDIFKVHLNSHPLFRLWGNVSLATVRDLTGTLPDFRFIHTAPDELFSAGSQATAAYYLIEGKVKYMEEPDTSVLRAKRETEVLK
;
A
#
# COMPACT_ATOMS: atom_id res chain seq x y z
N LEU A 1 3.13 -25.21 21.51
CA LEU A 1 4.28 -24.28 21.58
C LEU A 1 5.29 -24.53 20.45
N SER A 2 5.65 -25.78 20.12
CA SER A 2 6.59 -26.07 19.02
C SER A 2 6.11 -25.66 17.63
N ALA A 3 4.83 -25.83 17.28
CA ALA A 3 4.32 -25.46 15.95
C ALA A 3 4.40 -23.95 15.67
N THR A 4 4.13 -23.11 16.69
CA THR A 4 4.23 -21.65 16.59
C THR A 4 5.69 -21.19 16.49
N LEU A 5 6.60 -21.83 17.23
CA LEU A 5 8.05 -21.55 17.13
C LEU A 5 8.64 -21.98 15.78
N ILE A 6 8.20 -23.12 15.25
CA ILE A 6 8.60 -23.60 13.91
C ILE A 6 8.09 -22.64 12.84
N GLY A 7 6.83 -22.19 12.92
CA GLY A 7 6.27 -21.19 12.00
C GLY A 7 7.07 -19.88 12.00
N TYR A 8 7.39 -19.36 13.18
CA TYR A 8 8.21 -18.14 13.32
C TYR A 8 9.63 -18.31 12.76
N GLN A 9 10.26 -19.48 12.98
CA GLN A 9 11.57 -19.78 12.42
C GLN A 9 11.54 -19.85 10.88
N MET A 10 10.48 -20.42 10.30
CA MET A 10 10.33 -20.53 8.85
C MET A 10 10.14 -19.15 8.19
N GLU A 11 9.30 -18.28 8.75
CA GLU A 11 9.12 -16.90 8.24
C GLU A 11 10.42 -16.09 8.31
N SER A 12 11.16 -16.22 9.42
CA SER A 12 12.46 -15.56 9.59
C SER A 12 13.49 -16.04 8.56
N GLN A 13 13.56 -17.35 8.30
CA GLN A 13 14.46 -17.93 7.29
C GLN A 13 14.17 -17.40 5.89
N GLU A 14 12.90 -17.31 5.50
CA GLU A 14 12.52 -16.80 4.17
C GLU A 14 12.97 -15.34 3.96
N VAL A 15 12.78 -14.49 4.97
CA VAL A 15 13.25 -13.10 4.94
C VAL A 15 14.78 -13.03 4.84
N HIS A 16 15.49 -13.88 5.58
CA HIS A 16 16.96 -13.92 5.53
C HIS A 16 17.50 -14.29 4.14
N GLU A 17 16.88 -15.26 3.46
CA GLU A 17 17.26 -15.65 2.10
C GLU A 17 17.01 -14.54 1.09
N LYS A 18 15.82 -13.90 1.13
CA LYS A 18 15.50 -12.74 0.27
C LYS A 18 16.53 -11.63 0.42
N MET A 19 16.91 -11.31 1.66
CA MET A 19 17.91 -10.27 1.92
C MET A 19 19.33 -10.68 1.51
N ARG A 20 19.67 -11.99 1.55
CA ARG A 20 20.95 -12.50 1.07
C ARG A 20 21.08 -12.36 -0.44
N LEU A 21 20.04 -12.75 -1.19
CA LEU A 21 20.00 -12.60 -2.66
C LEU A 21 20.09 -11.14 -3.08
N LEU A 22 19.40 -10.23 -2.40
CA LEU A 22 19.50 -8.80 -2.67
C LEU A 22 20.95 -8.27 -2.51
N ARG A 23 21.65 -8.67 -1.45
CA ARG A 23 23.06 -8.28 -1.25
C ARG A 23 23.96 -8.77 -2.39
N GLN A 24 23.78 -10.02 -2.80
CA GLN A 24 24.53 -10.61 -3.90
C GLN A 24 24.26 -9.86 -5.20
N TYR A 25 22.99 -9.63 -5.53
CA TYR A 25 22.59 -8.91 -6.73
C TYR A 25 23.21 -7.51 -6.83
N LEU A 26 23.14 -6.72 -5.76
CA LEU A 26 23.70 -5.35 -5.75
C LEU A 26 25.22 -5.36 -5.96
N ARG A 27 25.92 -6.35 -5.38
CA ARG A 27 27.37 -6.51 -5.54
C ARG A 27 27.74 -6.92 -6.96
N GLU A 28 27.04 -7.90 -7.53
CA GLU A 28 27.30 -8.40 -8.89
C GLU A 28 27.05 -7.34 -9.96
N ARG A 29 26.09 -6.43 -9.72
CA ARG A 29 25.78 -5.32 -10.62
C ARG A 29 26.63 -4.08 -10.40
N GLY A 30 27.58 -4.11 -9.45
CA GLY A 30 28.46 -2.97 -9.17
C GLY A 30 27.70 -1.72 -8.74
N VAL A 31 26.57 -1.90 -8.03
CA VAL A 31 25.76 -0.77 -7.56
C VAL A 31 26.58 0.06 -6.58
N ASP A 32 26.53 1.39 -6.73
CA ASP A 32 27.19 2.32 -5.84
C ASP A 32 26.89 2.02 -4.35
N SER A 33 27.90 2.17 -3.51
CA SER A 33 27.84 1.79 -2.11
C SER A 33 26.75 2.53 -1.32
N GLN A 34 26.52 3.81 -1.62
CA GLN A 34 25.53 4.64 -0.94
C GLN A 34 24.12 4.21 -1.34
N LEU A 35 23.90 3.96 -2.65
CA LEU A 35 22.63 3.44 -3.14
C LEU A 35 22.35 2.03 -2.61
N ALA A 36 23.36 1.15 -2.60
CA ALA A 36 23.23 -0.21 -2.07
C ALA A 36 22.89 -0.25 -0.58
N VAL A 37 23.39 0.71 0.22
CA VAL A 37 22.98 0.87 1.62
C VAL A 37 21.50 1.28 1.71
N ALA A 38 21.08 2.30 0.95
CA ALA A 38 19.70 2.78 0.95
C ALA A 38 18.70 1.68 0.56
N VAL A 39 18.97 0.96 -0.54
CA VAL A 39 18.13 -0.15 -1.02
C VAL A 39 18.01 -1.26 0.03
N ARG A 40 19.14 -1.68 0.63
CA ARG A 40 19.12 -2.73 1.68
C ARG A 40 18.35 -2.29 2.92
N LYS A 41 18.50 -1.03 3.33
CA LYS A 41 17.79 -0.49 4.49
C LYS A 41 16.27 -0.50 4.26
N GLN A 42 15.83 -0.02 3.09
CA GLN A 42 14.40 0.01 2.74
C GLN A 42 13.83 -1.41 2.60
N ALA A 43 14.52 -2.28 1.86
CA ALA A 43 14.09 -3.68 1.69
C ALA A 43 14.03 -4.43 3.02
N GLY A 44 15.04 -4.27 3.88
CA GLY A 44 15.06 -4.87 5.21
C GLY A 44 13.89 -4.37 6.07
N HIS A 45 13.65 -3.06 6.12
CA HIS A 45 12.54 -2.52 6.89
C HIS A 45 11.19 -3.10 6.44
N ARG A 46 10.96 -3.23 5.12
CA ARG A 46 9.74 -3.84 4.58
C ARG A 46 9.63 -5.34 4.80
N ALA A 47 10.76 -6.05 4.85
CA ALA A 47 10.78 -7.49 5.05
C ALA A 47 10.49 -7.87 6.52
N TYR A 48 10.85 -7.01 7.47
CA TYR A 48 10.60 -7.21 8.90
C TYR A 48 9.37 -6.45 9.43
N ALA A 49 8.76 -5.56 8.65
CA ALA A 49 7.50 -4.92 9.01
C ALA A 49 6.34 -5.92 8.95
N THR A 50 5.36 -5.78 9.85
CA THR A 50 4.12 -6.55 9.80
C THR A 50 3.43 -6.35 8.46
N GLN A 51 3.49 -7.37 7.60
CA GLN A 51 2.85 -7.33 6.30
C GLN A 51 1.35 -7.49 6.49
N ARG A 52 0.59 -6.46 6.11
CA ARG A 52 -0.87 -6.61 6.00
C ARG A 52 -1.16 -7.50 4.79
N ILE A 53 -2.12 -8.41 4.95
CA ILE A 53 -2.49 -9.35 3.90
C ILE A 53 -3.24 -8.58 2.81
N SER A 54 -2.72 -8.65 1.59
CA SER A 54 -3.42 -8.17 0.40
C SER A 54 -4.34 -9.26 -0.15
N GLU A 55 -5.47 -8.85 -0.74
CA GLU A 55 -6.47 -9.70 -1.39
C GLU A 55 -5.82 -10.67 -2.40
N ASP A 56 -4.81 -10.20 -3.16
CA ASP A 56 -4.08 -10.99 -4.15
C ASP A 56 -3.33 -12.19 -3.55
N ASN A 57 -3.00 -12.13 -2.25
CA ASN A 57 -2.34 -13.22 -1.53
C ASN A 57 -3.32 -14.23 -0.93
N VAL A 58 -4.64 -13.97 -1.00
CA VAL A 58 -5.67 -14.84 -0.42
C VAL A 58 -6.34 -15.66 -1.51
N LEU A 59 -5.63 -16.70 -1.99
CA LEU A 59 -6.12 -17.60 -3.05
C LEU A 59 -7.49 -18.23 -2.74
N ALA A 60 -7.83 -18.41 -1.47
CA ALA A 60 -9.13 -18.91 -1.05
C ALA A 60 -10.31 -18.03 -1.49
N LEU A 61 -10.09 -16.72 -1.73
CA LEU A 61 -11.14 -15.82 -2.25
C LEU A 61 -11.57 -16.19 -3.67
N MET A 62 -10.72 -16.86 -4.44
CA MET A 62 -11.07 -17.37 -5.77
C MET A 62 -12.07 -18.53 -5.71
N LEU A 63 -12.20 -19.19 -4.56
CA LEU A 63 -13.14 -20.30 -4.36
C LEU A 63 -14.55 -19.80 -4.01
N LEU A 64 -14.71 -18.51 -3.72
CA LEU A 64 -16.00 -17.92 -3.41
C LEU A 64 -16.83 -17.71 -4.67
N ALA A 65 -18.15 -17.89 -4.55
CA ALA A 65 -19.08 -17.46 -5.58
C ALA A 65 -18.92 -15.95 -5.86
N PRO A 66 -19.05 -15.48 -7.12
CA PRO A 66 -18.86 -14.06 -7.44
C PRO A 66 -19.72 -13.09 -6.62
N SER A 67 -20.97 -13.48 -6.31
CA SER A 67 -21.88 -12.69 -5.47
C SER A 67 -21.37 -12.55 -4.03
N LEU A 68 -20.89 -13.65 -3.44
CA LEU A 68 -20.36 -13.66 -2.08
C LEU A 68 -19.04 -12.87 -1.98
N ARG A 69 -18.20 -12.93 -3.02
CA ARG A 69 -17.00 -12.10 -3.11
C ARG A 69 -17.34 -10.61 -3.23
N ALA A 70 -18.38 -10.26 -3.98
CA ALA A 70 -18.87 -8.88 -4.08
C ALA A 70 -19.40 -8.37 -2.73
N ASP A 71 -20.13 -9.22 -1.98
CA ASP A 71 -20.64 -8.87 -0.64
C ASP A 71 -19.50 -8.67 0.37
N LEU A 72 -18.49 -9.54 0.36
CA LEU A 72 -17.30 -9.40 1.19
C LEU A 72 -16.59 -8.08 0.89
N ARG A 73 -16.33 -7.76 -0.38
CA ARG A 73 -15.66 -6.52 -0.77
C ARG A 73 -16.49 -5.30 -0.38
N PHE A 74 -17.80 -5.33 -0.60
CA PHE A 74 -18.68 -4.26 -0.15
C PHE A 74 -18.58 -4.05 1.36
N ASP A 75 -18.60 -5.12 2.15
CA ASP A 75 -18.50 -5.04 3.61
C ASP A 75 -17.17 -4.44 4.10
N ILE A 76 -16.06 -4.81 3.44
CA ILE A 76 -14.71 -4.30 3.72
C ILE A 76 -14.61 -2.79 3.39
N PHE A 77 -15.05 -2.38 2.20
CA PHE A 77 -14.84 -1.01 1.73
C PHE A 77 -15.88 -0.01 2.25
N LYS A 78 -17.12 -0.43 2.57
CA LYS A 78 -18.22 0.49 2.92
C LYS A 78 -17.88 1.41 4.08
N VAL A 79 -17.16 0.94 5.10
CA VAL A 79 -16.81 1.75 6.28
C VAL A 79 -15.88 2.90 5.90
N HIS A 80 -14.96 2.67 4.96
CA HIS A 80 -14.03 3.67 4.48
C HIS A 80 -14.64 4.60 3.43
N LEU A 81 -15.52 4.08 2.57
CA LEU A 81 -16.26 4.92 1.64
C LEU A 81 -17.20 5.87 2.40
N ASN A 82 -17.93 5.38 3.40
CA ASN A 82 -18.86 6.20 4.18
C ASN A 82 -18.18 7.30 5.01
N SER A 83 -16.86 7.23 5.26
CA SER A 83 -16.14 8.34 5.88
C SER A 83 -15.88 9.52 4.93
N HIS A 84 -16.04 9.33 3.62
CA HIS A 84 -15.92 10.41 2.65
C HIS A 84 -17.32 10.96 2.27
N PRO A 85 -17.58 12.29 2.38
CA PRO A 85 -18.90 12.86 2.14
C PRO A 85 -19.53 12.51 0.79
N LEU A 86 -18.71 12.45 -0.28
CA LEU A 86 -19.19 12.08 -1.62
C LEU A 86 -19.74 10.64 -1.66
N PHE A 87 -18.98 9.67 -1.15
CA PHE A 87 -19.38 8.26 -1.25
C PHE A 87 -20.49 7.93 -0.26
N ARG A 88 -20.54 8.62 0.89
CA ARG A 88 -21.70 8.55 1.79
C ARG A 88 -22.98 9.02 1.11
N LEU A 89 -22.93 10.13 0.36
CA LEU A 89 -24.06 10.59 -0.43
C LEU A 89 -24.46 9.54 -1.49
N TRP A 90 -23.50 8.94 -2.18
CA TRP A 90 -23.79 7.88 -3.15
C TRP A 90 -24.45 6.66 -2.52
N GLY A 91 -24.01 6.25 -1.33
CA GLY A 91 -24.63 5.16 -0.58
C GLY A 91 -26.08 5.44 -0.20
N ASN A 92 -26.41 6.71 0.09
CA ASN A 92 -27.78 7.13 0.38
C ASN A 92 -28.68 7.19 -0.87
N VAL A 93 -28.09 7.42 -2.05
CA VAL A 93 -28.83 7.51 -3.32
C VAL A 93 -28.99 6.14 -3.98
N SER A 94 -27.93 5.34 -4.02
CA SER A 94 -27.90 4.03 -4.67
C SER A 94 -26.86 3.12 -4.03
N LEU A 95 -27.33 2.18 -3.22
CA LEU A 95 -26.48 1.13 -2.63
C LEU A 95 -25.85 0.24 -3.71
N ALA A 96 -26.58 -0.03 -4.79
CA ALA A 96 -26.11 -0.81 -5.92
C ALA A 96 -24.86 -0.18 -6.56
N THR A 97 -24.87 1.15 -6.75
CA THR A 97 -23.73 1.88 -7.31
C THR A 97 -22.49 1.79 -6.42
N VAL A 98 -22.65 1.87 -5.10
CA VAL A 98 -21.53 1.69 -4.17
C VAL A 98 -21.03 0.24 -4.19
N ARG A 99 -21.93 -0.75 -4.27
CA ARG A 99 -21.55 -2.17 -4.40
C ARG A 99 -20.73 -2.43 -5.67
N ASP A 100 -21.18 -1.92 -6.81
CA ASP A 100 -20.46 -2.05 -8.08
C ASP A 100 -19.10 -1.36 -8.01
N LEU A 101 -19.03 -0.16 -7.42
CA LEU A 101 -17.78 0.55 -7.19
C LEU A 101 -16.79 -0.32 -6.40
N THR A 102 -17.22 -0.93 -5.28
CA THR A 102 -16.35 -1.79 -4.45
C THR A 102 -15.86 -3.03 -5.18
N GLY A 103 -16.59 -3.51 -6.19
CA GLY A 103 -16.13 -4.58 -7.07
C GLY A 103 -15.00 -4.18 -8.02
N THR A 104 -14.90 -2.88 -8.37
CA THR A 104 -13.88 -2.37 -9.32
C THR A 104 -12.66 -1.73 -8.66
N LEU A 105 -12.75 -1.38 -7.37
CA LEU A 105 -11.65 -0.74 -6.65
C LEU A 105 -10.43 -1.67 -6.55
N PRO A 106 -9.19 -1.15 -6.62
CA PRO A 106 -8.03 -1.91 -6.20
C PRO A 106 -8.09 -2.24 -4.70
N ASP A 107 -7.38 -3.28 -4.27
CA ASP A 107 -7.15 -3.54 -2.85
C ASP A 107 -6.37 -2.39 -2.18
N PHE A 108 -6.35 -2.38 -0.85
CA PHE A 108 -5.65 -1.39 -0.06
C PHE A 108 -4.15 -1.38 -0.36
N ARG A 109 -3.61 -0.18 -0.57
CA ARG A 109 -2.17 0.03 -0.70
C ARG A 109 -1.58 0.41 0.66
N PHE A 110 -0.68 -0.43 1.17
CA PHE A 110 0.03 -0.17 2.42
C PHE A 110 1.40 0.46 2.14
N ILE A 111 1.63 1.63 2.73
CA ILE A 111 2.89 2.37 2.60
C ILE A 111 3.63 2.25 3.92
N HIS A 112 4.66 1.42 3.94
CA HIS A 112 5.30 1.02 5.19
C HIS A 112 6.48 1.92 5.59
N THR A 113 7.08 2.69 4.66
CA THR A 113 8.33 3.39 4.97
C THR A 113 8.50 4.69 4.19
N ALA A 114 9.00 5.74 4.83
CA ALA A 114 9.60 6.86 4.12
C ALA A 114 10.95 6.40 3.51
N PRO A 115 11.28 6.74 2.25
CA PRO A 115 10.63 7.73 1.39
C PRO A 115 9.79 7.07 0.27
N ASP A 116 8.74 6.33 0.61
CA ASP A 116 7.81 5.83 -0.40
C ASP A 116 6.96 6.99 -0.93
N GLU A 117 7.21 7.37 -2.19
CA GLU A 117 6.47 8.40 -2.89
C GLU A 117 5.19 7.82 -3.49
N LEU A 118 4.05 8.50 -3.25
CA LEU A 118 2.76 8.09 -3.81
C LEU A 118 2.61 8.49 -5.28
N PHE A 119 3.06 9.70 -5.60
CA PHE A 119 3.07 10.30 -6.92
C PHE A 119 4.09 11.45 -6.92
N SER A 120 4.62 11.75 -8.11
CA SER A 120 5.61 12.80 -8.30
C SER A 120 5.03 13.99 -9.05
N ALA A 121 5.53 15.18 -8.74
CA ALA A 121 5.14 16.38 -9.47
C ALA A 121 5.52 16.27 -10.96
N GLY A 122 4.64 16.76 -11.83
CA GLY A 122 4.80 16.65 -13.29
C GLY A 122 4.51 15.27 -13.89
N SER A 123 4.25 14.24 -13.07
CA SER A 123 3.79 12.93 -13.56
C SER A 123 2.30 12.93 -13.89
N GLN A 124 1.88 12.10 -14.85
CA GLN A 124 0.46 11.94 -15.17
C GLN A 124 -0.27 11.27 -13.98
N ALA A 125 -1.35 11.91 -13.52
CA ALA A 125 -2.21 11.31 -12.51
C ALA A 125 -2.99 10.13 -13.10
N THR A 126 -2.70 8.92 -12.62
CA THR A 126 -3.34 7.67 -13.08
C THR A 126 -4.42 7.17 -12.12
N ALA A 127 -4.40 7.62 -10.86
CA ALA A 127 -5.32 7.21 -9.83
C ALA A 127 -5.53 8.32 -8.80
N ALA A 128 -6.64 8.23 -8.07
CA ALA A 128 -6.89 9.01 -6.87
C ALA A 128 -6.63 8.14 -5.63
N TYR A 129 -6.02 8.72 -4.60
CA TYR A 129 -5.74 8.03 -3.34
C TYR A 129 -6.63 8.59 -2.23
N TYR A 130 -7.21 7.70 -1.43
CA TYR A 130 -7.96 8.06 -0.23
C TYR A 130 -7.22 7.53 1.00
N LEU A 131 -6.78 8.43 1.88
CA LEU A 131 -6.07 8.06 3.09
C LEU A 131 -7.03 7.37 4.07
N ILE A 132 -6.75 6.11 4.40
CA ILE A 132 -7.58 5.31 5.31
C ILE A 132 -7.06 5.29 6.74
N GLU A 133 -5.75 5.33 6.91
CA GLU A 133 -5.08 5.29 8.20
C GLU A 133 -3.68 5.88 8.04
N GLY A 134 -3.18 6.56 9.07
CA GLY A 134 -1.83 7.10 9.12
C GLY A 134 -1.72 8.52 8.58
N LYS A 135 -0.57 8.83 7.98
CA LYS A 135 -0.22 10.18 7.58
C LYS A 135 0.62 10.22 6.32
N VAL A 136 0.39 11.22 5.49
CA VAL A 136 1.19 11.48 4.29
C VAL A 136 1.61 12.94 4.26
N LYS A 137 2.76 13.20 3.64
CA LYS A 137 3.29 14.55 3.44
C LYS A 137 3.11 14.93 1.98
N TYR A 138 2.39 16.01 1.75
CA TYR A 138 2.27 16.61 0.43
C TYR A 138 3.29 17.74 0.31
N MET A 139 4.20 17.61 -0.66
CA MET A 139 5.24 18.61 -0.94
C MET A 139 4.92 19.29 -2.26
N GLU A 140 4.69 20.60 -2.20
CA GLU A 140 4.51 21.45 -3.37
C GLU A 140 5.81 22.19 -3.63
N GLU A 141 6.41 21.94 -4.80
CA GLU A 141 7.66 22.58 -5.20
C GLU A 141 7.37 23.71 -6.22
N PRO A 142 7.99 24.90 -6.08
CA PRO A 142 7.77 26.03 -6.99
C PRO A 142 8.05 25.69 -8.46
N ASP A 143 9.01 24.81 -8.71
CA ASP A 143 9.42 24.44 -10.06
C ASP A 143 8.33 23.66 -10.82
N THR A 144 7.35 23.11 -10.08
CA THR A 144 6.30 22.24 -10.62
C THR A 144 4.88 22.69 -10.24
N SER A 145 4.75 23.82 -9.54
CA SER A 145 3.48 24.35 -9.04
C SER A 145 3.43 25.89 -9.16
N VAL A 146 2.25 26.48 -9.02
CA VAL A 146 2.05 27.94 -9.08
C VAL A 146 2.59 28.69 -7.84
N LEU A 147 3.24 27.98 -6.92
CA LEU A 147 3.72 28.55 -5.66
C LEU A 147 5.03 29.33 -5.83
N ARG A 148 5.17 30.39 -5.04
CA ARG A 148 6.41 31.19 -4.98
C ARG A 148 7.49 30.58 -4.08
N ALA A 149 7.12 29.65 -3.19
CA ALA A 149 8.02 29.00 -2.25
C ALA A 149 7.52 27.58 -1.94
N LYS A 150 8.44 26.70 -1.53
CA LYS A 150 8.14 25.31 -1.16
C LYS A 150 7.12 25.29 -0.01
N ARG A 151 6.08 24.46 -0.17
CA ARG A 151 5.05 24.25 0.85
C ARG A 151 4.95 22.78 1.21
N GLU A 152 4.93 22.50 2.50
CA GLU A 152 4.70 21.16 3.04
C GLU A 152 3.36 21.16 3.77
N THR A 153 2.50 20.20 3.42
CA THR A 153 1.21 19.99 4.08
C THR A 153 1.15 18.54 4.58
N GLU A 154 0.97 18.36 5.89
CA GLU A 154 0.73 17.03 6.46
C GLU A 154 -0.76 16.71 6.35
N VAL A 155 -1.08 15.59 5.71
CA VAL A 155 -2.45 15.07 5.58
C VAL A 155 -2.57 13.91 6.56
N LEU A 156 -3.48 14.07 7.52
CA LEU A 156 -3.76 13.12 8.58
C LEU A 156 -5.18 12.57 8.41
N LYS A 157 -5.40 11.35 8.90
CA LYS A 157 -6.75 10.83 9.12
C LYS A 157 -7.00 10.58 10.60
#